data_AF-A0A9P0C0F0-F1
#
_entry.id   AF-A0A9P0C0F0-F1
#
_cell.length_a   1.000
_cell.length_b   1.000
_cell.length_c   1.000
_cell.angle_alpha   90.00
_cell.angle_beta   90.00
_cell.angle_gamma   90.00
#
_symmetry.space_group_name_H-M   'P 1'
#
loop_
_entity.id
_entity.type
_entity.pdbx_description
1 polymer ?
#
loop_
_entity_poly.entity_id
_entity_poly.type
_entity_poly.pdbx_seq_one_letter_code
_entity_poly.pdbx_strand_id
1 'polypeptide(L)'
;MQIRANDVFVASYPRSGSTLTRELVWIVANDWDFDKSKTVPLVGRFMFLEFPALLHPELINKIMSKTKDETKRNLLKLITQPGSTRLANAASPRFVYTHLALSLLPPTLVEAGKVVYVARDPRDVVVSFYHMNRLHRLLGYTGDMKTFWKFFIQNSIYWTPYFENVKEAWAMRHHTNMLFIFYEDMVQVFMTHDEI
;
A
#
# COMPACT_ATOMS: atom_id res chain seq x y z
N MET A 1 -18.39 1.34 -1.26
CA MET A 1 -17.67 0.85 -0.06
C MET A 1 -17.90 1.85 1.05
N GLN A 2 -18.41 1.45 2.21
CA GLN A 2 -18.69 2.35 3.34
C GLN A 2 -17.43 2.55 4.21
N ILE A 3 -17.07 3.81 4.44
CA ILE A 3 -15.99 4.23 5.35
C ILE A 3 -16.56 4.40 6.76
N ARG A 4 -15.82 3.97 7.79
CA ARG A 4 -16.17 4.08 9.20
C ARG A 4 -15.20 5.04 9.91
N ALA A 5 -15.67 5.67 10.99
CA ALA A 5 -14.92 6.63 11.82
C ALA A 5 -13.51 6.18 12.24
N ASN A 6 -13.35 4.87 12.50
CA ASN A 6 -12.13 4.26 13.01
C ASN A 6 -11.33 3.54 11.91
N ASP A 7 -11.64 3.79 10.64
CA ASP A 7 -10.80 3.30 9.55
C ASP A 7 -9.51 4.11 9.45
N VAL A 8 -8.40 3.41 9.25
CA VAL A 8 -7.10 4.02 8.99
C VAL A 8 -6.56 3.51 7.67
N PHE A 9 -6.29 4.43 6.75
CA PHE A 9 -5.75 4.15 5.44
C PHE A 9 -4.29 4.61 5.38
N VAL A 10 -3.41 3.74 4.89
CA VAL A 10 -2.07 4.11 4.45
C VAL A 10 -2.05 4.12 2.92
N ALA A 11 -1.96 5.31 2.34
CA ALA A 11 -1.96 5.53 0.90
C ALA A 11 -0.58 5.99 0.41
N SER A 12 -0.21 5.64 -0.81
CA SER A 12 1.04 6.12 -1.44
C SER A 12 1.08 5.67 -2.89
N TYR A 13 1.84 6.36 -3.75
CA TYR A 13 2.34 5.69 -4.96
C TYR A 13 3.28 4.52 -4.55
N PRO A 14 3.31 3.38 -5.27
CA PRO A 14 4.17 2.25 -4.91
C PRO A 14 5.62 2.67 -4.66
N ARG A 15 6.28 2.00 -3.71
CA ARG A 15 7.71 2.22 -3.37
C ARG A 15 8.05 3.55 -2.69
N SER A 16 7.04 4.25 -2.18
CA SER A 16 7.21 5.51 -1.45
C SER A 16 7.28 5.37 0.08
N GLY A 17 7.50 4.16 0.62
CA GLY A 17 7.60 3.95 2.09
C GLY A 17 6.34 3.41 2.78
N SER A 18 5.39 2.85 2.02
CA SER A 18 4.16 2.27 2.57
C SER A 18 4.38 1.17 3.63
N THR A 19 5.36 0.29 3.44
CA THR A 19 5.65 -0.79 4.41
C THR A 19 6.05 -0.24 5.78
N LEU A 20 6.96 0.73 5.80
CA LEU A 20 7.41 1.37 7.04
C LEU A 20 6.26 2.12 7.72
N THR A 21 5.51 2.89 6.94
CA THR A 21 4.37 3.66 7.45
C THR A 21 3.27 2.76 8.02
N ARG A 22 2.97 1.64 7.37
CA ARG A 22 2.02 0.65 7.88
C ARG A 22 2.45 0.11 9.24
N GLU A 23 3.73 -0.18 9.41
CA GLU A 23 4.25 -0.68 10.69
C GLU A 23 4.08 0.38 11.79
N LEU A 24 4.51 1.62 11.54
CA LEU A 24 4.42 2.73 12.49
C LEU A 24 2.96 3.01 12.88
N VAL A 25 2.07 3.14 11.89
CA VAL A 25 0.65 3.35 12.12
C VAL A 25 0.04 2.23 12.95
N TRP A 26 0.43 0.97 12.68
CA TRP A 26 -0.10 -0.16 13.42
C TRP A 26 0.30 -0.14 14.89
N ILE A 27 1.60 0.08 15.15
CA ILE A 27 2.17 0.07 16.51
C ILE A 27 1.56 1.22 17.33
N VAL A 28 1.47 2.43 16.76
CA VAL A 28 0.84 3.58 17.43
C VAL A 28 -0.63 3.31 17.73
N ALA A 29 -1.38 2.70 16.80
CA ALA A 29 -2.79 2.40 16.98
C ALA A 29 -3.07 1.18 17.89
N ASN A 30 -2.04 0.44 18.30
CA ASN A 30 -2.14 -0.71 19.21
C ASN A 30 -1.27 -0.49 20.45
N ASP A 31 -1.20 0.75 20.96
CA ASP A 31 -0.57 1.10 22.24
C ASP A 31 0.88 0.60 22.38
N TRP A 32 1.65 0.67 21.29
CA TRP A 32 3.04 0.23 21.25
C TRP A 32 3.24 -1.28 21.55
N ASP A 33 2.26 -2.12 21.23
CA ASP A 33 2.33 -3.57 21.38
C ASP A 33 3.28 -4.21 20.35
N PHE A 34 4.58 -4.16 20.64
CA PHE A 34 5.64 -4.74 19.81
C PHE A 34 5.61 -6.27 19.76
N ASP A 35 5.04 -6.95 20.76
CA ASP A 35 5.00 -8.41 20.78
C ASP A 35 3.94 -8.93 19.81
N LYS A 36 2.79 -8.27 19.75
CA LYS A 36 1.76 -8.56 18.76
C LYS A 36 2.21 -8.15 17.34
N SER A 37 2.98 -7.08 17.17
CA SER A 37 3.50 -6.68 15.85
C SER A 37 4.46 -7.71 15.25
N LYS A 38 5.28 -8.36 16.10
CA LYS A 38 6.20 -9.45 15.72
C LYS A 38 5.48 -10.75 15.35
N THR A 39 4.36 -11.06 16.01
CA THR A 39 3.66 -12.34 15.82
C THR A 39 2.67 -12.31 14.66
N VAL A 40 2.08 -11.15 14.34
CA VAL A 40 1.14 -11.01 13.22
C VAL A 40 1.82 -10.33 12.02
N PRO A 41 1.94 -10.99 10.86
CA PRO A 41 2.60 -10.38 9.70
C PRO A 41 1.77 -9.20 9.16
N LEU A 42 2.45 -8.22 8.54
CA LEU A 42 1.82 -7.03 7.97
C LEU A 42 0.66 -7.33 6.99
N VAL A 43 0.71 -8.45 6.26
CA VAL A 43 -0.36 -8.90 5.35
C VAL A 43 -1.64 -9.32 6.09
N GLY A 44 -1.51 -9.78 7.34
CA GLY A 44 -2.64 -10.07 8.23
C GLY A 44 -3.16 -8.85 8.96
N ARG A 45 -2.30 -7.83 9.16
CA ARG A 45 -2.65 -6.59 9.86
C ARG A 45 -3.32 -5.54 8.97
N PHE A 46 -2.97 -5.51 7.69
CA PHE A 46 -3.43 -4.50 6.74
C PHE A 46 -4.04 -5.11 5.49
N MET A 47 -5.21 -4.60 5.09
CA MET A 47 -5.86 -4.98 3.85
C MET A 47 -5.29 -4.25 2.66
N PHE A 48 -4.73 -4.98 1.69
CA PHE A 48 -4.41 -4.40 0.38
C PHE A 48 -5.69 -4.30 -0.44
N LEU A 49 -6.17 -3.08 -0.68
CA LEU A 49 -7.50 -2.87 -1.23
C LEU A 49 -7.65 -3.40 -2.67
N GLU A 50 -6.68 -3.14 -3.53
CA GLU A 50 -6.74 -3.43 -4.97
C GLU A 50 -6.02 -4.73 -5.38
N PHE A 51 -5.46 -5.49 -4.44
CA PHE A 51 -4.73 -6.73 -4.76
C PHE A 51 -5.48 -7.69 -5.69
N PRO A 52 -6.80 -7.94 -5.51
CA PRO A 52 -7.55 -8.82 -6.43
C PRO A 52 -7.54 -8.34 -7.87
N ALA A 53 -7.50 -7.02 -8.11
CA ALA A 53 -7.51 -6.45 -9.45
C ALA A 53 -6.15 -6.59 -10.16
N LEU A 54 -5.07 -6.90 -9.43
CA LEU A 54 -3.73 -7.07 -9.99
C LEU A 54 -3.48 -8.48 -10.54
N LEU A 55 -4.39 -9.44 -10.32
CA LEU A 55 -4.18 -10.84 -10.65
C LEU A 55 -5.32 -11.36 -11.52
N HIS A 56 -4.96 -11.92 -12.69
CA HIS A 56 -5.92 -12.62 -13.53
C HIS A 56 -6.48 -13.86 -12.80
N PRO A 57 -7.79 -14.16 -12.87
CA PRO A 57 -8.38 -15.34 -12.22
C PRO A 57 -7.67 -16.66 -12.54
N GLU A 58 -7.18 -16.84 -13.77
CA GLU A 58 -6.41 -18.02 -14.14
C GLU A 58 -5.09 -18.15 -13.39
N LEU A 59 -4.40 -17.02 -13.16
CA LEU A 59 -3.17 -17.00 -12.37
C LEU A 59 -3.48 -17.36 -10.92
N ILE A 60 -4.57 -16.84 -10.36
CA ILE A 60 -5.03 -17.20 -9.01
C ILE A 60 -5.28 -18.71 -8.93
N ASN A 61 -6.03 -19.28 -9.87
CA ASN A 61 -6.32 -20.72 -9.92
C ASN A 61 -5.04 -21.56 -10.05
N LYS A 62 -4.07 -21.11 -10.87
CA LYS A 62 -2.77 -21.77 -11.04
C LYS A 62 -1.91 -21.71 -9.76
N ILE A 63 -1.93 -20.61 -9.03
CA ILE A 63 -1.24 -20.49 -7.74
C ILE A 63 -1.93 -21.36 -6.69
N MET A 64 -3.26 -21.33 -6.64
CA MET A 64 -4.08 -22.13 -5.73
C MET A 64 -3.83 -23.63 -5.90
N SER A 65 -3.80 -24.14 -7.13
CA SER A 65 -3.58 -25.57 -7.40
C SER A 65 -2.17 -26.05 -7.02
N LYS A 66 -1.17 -25.16 -7.06
CA LYS A 66 0.21 -25.47 -6.67
C LYS A 66 0.50 -25.29 -5.18
N THR A 67 -0.37 -24.59 -4.45
CA THR A 67 -0.16 -24.27 -3.03
C THR A 67 -0.66 -25.42 -2.16
N LYS A 68 0.26 -26.25 -1.66
CA LYS A 68 -0.09 -27.40 -0.79
C LYS A 68 -0.47 -26.97 0.63
N ASP A 69 0.23 -25.96 1.15
CA ASP A 69 0.03 -25.39 2.48
C ASP A 69 -1.39 -24.79 2.64
N GLU A 70 -2.14 -25.30 3.61
CA GLU A 70 -3.53 -24.90 3.85
C GLU A 70 -3.67 -23.47 4.36
N THR A 71 -2.76 -23.04 5.23
CA THR A 71 -2.70 -21.67 5.75
C THR A 71 -2.50 -20.68 4.60
N LYS A 72 -1.58 -20.98 3.69
CA LYS A 72 -1.33 -20.16 2.49
C LYS A 72 -2.51 -20.18 1.52
N ARG A 73 -3.19 -21.31 1.35
CA ARG A 73 -4.43 -21.39 0.55
C ARG A 73 -5.54 -20.53 1.12
N ASN A 74 -5.75 -20.58 2.44
CA ASN A 74 -6.76 -19.78 3.12
C ASN A 74 -6.45 -18.29 3.04
N LEU A 75 -5.18 -17.92 3.24
CA LEU A 75 -4.73 -16.55 3.03
C LEU A 75 -4.95 -16.10 1.58
N LEU A 76 -4.59 -16.93 0.58
CA LEU A 76 -4.76 -16.59 -0.83
C LEU A 76 -6.24 -16.36 -1.17
N LYS A 77 -7.14 -17.26 -0.74
CA LYS A 77 -8.60 -17.08 -0.90
C LYS A 77 -9.08 -15.76 -0.29
N LEU A 78 -8.58 -15.40 0.90
CA LEU A 78 -8.97 -14.18 1.59
C LEU A 78 -8.48 -12.93 0.84
N ILE A 79 -7.21 -12.92 0.41
CA ILE A 79 -6.64 -11.72 -0.24
C ILE A 79 -7.11 -11.52 -1.68
N THR A 80 -7.63 -12.55 -2.35
CA THR A 80 -8.19 -12.45 -3.71
C THR A 80 -9.68 -12.10 -3.75
N GLN A 81 -10.36 -12.01 -2.60
CA GLN A 81 -11.72 -11.46 -2.57
C GLN A 81 -11.71 -9.96 -2.88
N PRO A 82 -12.72 -9.42 -3.58
CA PRO A 82 -12.82 -7.98 -3.83
C PRO A 82 -12.60 -7.17 -2.55
N GLY A 83 -11.66 -6.24 -2.58
CA GLY A 83 -11.26 -5.49 -1.38
C GLY A 83 -12.41 -4.71 -0.76
N SER A 84 -13.35 -4.21 -1.57
CA SER A 84 -14.56 -3.55 -1.11
C SER A 84 -15.47 -4.47 -0.27
N THR A 85 -15.68 -5.71 -0.72
CA THR A 85 -16.44 -6.74 0.00
C THR A 85 -15.72 -7.15 1.29
N ARG A 86 -14.41 -7.36 1.20
CA ARG A 86 -13.60 -7.73 2.36
C ARG A 86 -13.61 -6.64 3.42
N LEU A 87 -13.53 -5.38 3.01
CA LEU A 87 -13.59 -4.25 3.92
C LEU A 87 -14.97 -4.13 4.58
N ALA A 88 -16.05 -4.30 3.81
CA ALA A 88 -17.42 -4.23 4.34
C ALA A 88 -17.67 -5.26 5.46
N ASN A 89 -17.13 -6.46 5.32
CA ASN A 89 -17.32 -7.58 6.26
C ASN A 89 -16.30 -7.59 7.41
N ALA A 90 -15.23 -6.79 7.36
CA ALA A 90 -14.22 -6.75 8.40
C ALA A 90 -14.74 -6.08 9.69
N ALA A 91 -14.31 -6.59 10.85
CA ALA A 91 -14.52 -5.94 12.13
C ALA A 91 -13.68 -4.66 12.24
N SER A 92 -14.17 -3.69 13.02
CA SER A 92 -13.41 -2.48 13.35
C SER A 92 -12.44 -2.73 14.52
N PRO A 93 -11.30 -2.01 14.62
CA PRO A 93 -10.79 -1.02 13.66
C PRO A 93 -10.23 -1.66 12.38
N ARG A 94 -10.39 -0.98 11.24
CA ARG A 94 -9.95 -1.50 9.94
C ARG A 94 -8.70 -0.74 9.48
N PHE A 95 -7.63 -1.49 9.24
CA PHE A 95 -6.39 -0.97 8.67
C PHE A 95 -6.30 -1.35 7.19
N VAL A 96 -6.21 -0.35 6.34
CA VAL A 96 -6.22 -0.50 4.88
C VAL A 96 -4.96 0.11 4.33
N TYR A 97 -4.38 -0.50 3.30
CA TYR A 97 -3.40 0.17 2.48
C TYR A 97 -3.76 0.07 1.01
N THR A 98 -3.38 1.11 0.26
CA THR A 98 -3.71 1.22 -1.15
C THR A 98 -2.71 2.11 -1.88
N HIS A 99 -2.58 1.87 -3.17
CA HIS A 99 -1.86 2.69 -4.12
C HIS A 99 -2.80 3.43 -5.08
N LEU A 100 -4.11 3.22 -4.96
CA LEU A 100 -5.12 3.97 -5.72
C LEU A 100 -5.04 5.47 -5.40
N ALA A 101 -5.24 6.29 -6.43
CA ALA A 101 -5.45 7.73 -6.27
C ALA A 101 -6.73 7.99 -5.46
N LEU A 102 -6.82 9.14 -4.78
CA LEU A 102 -7.96 9.44 -3.91
C LEU A 102 -9.28 9.52 -4.70
N SER A 103 -9.22 9.96 -5.95
CA SER A 103 -10.33 10.02 -6.89
C SER A 103 -10.94 8.65 -7.23
N LEU A 104 -10.20 7.57 -7.01
CA LEU A 104 -10.66 6.18 -7.18
C LEU A 104 -11.19 5.55 -5.89
N LEU A 105 -11.09 6.27 -4.76
CA LEU A 105 -11.61 5.86 -3.46
C LEU A 105 -12.94 6.57 -3.18
N PRO A 106 -13.72 6.14 -2.17
CA PRO A 106 -14.93 6.86 -1.81
C PRO A 106 -14.64 8.34 -1.52
N PRO A 107 -15.41 9.29 -2.06
CA PRO A 107 -15.15 10.72 -1.86
C PRO A 107 -15.26 11.15 -0.39
N THR A 108 -15.94 10.36 0.43
CA THR A 108 -16.07 10.55 1.88
C THR A 108 -14.90 10.00 2.68
N LEU A 109 -13.83 9.52 2.03
CA LEU A 109 -12.72 8.85 2.71
C LEU A 109 -12.09 9.70 3.81
N VAL A 110 -11.75 10.95 3.50
CA VAL A 110 -11.11 11.85 4.48
C VAL A 110 -12.13 12.49 5.43
N GLU A 111 -13.40 12.54 5.07
CA GLU A 111 -14.46 13.04 5.95
C GLU A 111 -14.78 12.04 7.07
N ALA A 112 -14.79 10.74 6.73
CA ALA A 112 -15.20 9.69 7.64
C ALA A 112 -14.02 8.89 8.23
N GLY A 113 -12.92 8.69 7.50
CA GLY A 113 -11.77 7.91 7.95
C GLY A 113 -10.52 8.76 8.11
N LYS A 114 -9.41 8.13 8.53
CA LYS A 114 -8.09 8.77 8.61
C LYS A 114 -7.19 8.24 7.50
N VAL A 115 -6.39 9.12 6.91
CA VAL A 115 -5.47 8.78 5.82
C VAL A 115 -4.06 9.28 6.16
N VAL A 116 -3.08 8.39 6.06
CA VAL A 116 -1.66 8.74 6.01
C VAL A 116 -1.18 8.51 4.59
N TYR A 117 -0.84 9.59 3.88
CA TYR A 117 -0.27 9.52 2.54
C TYR A 117 1.26 9.71 2.60
N VAL A 118 1.99 8.84 1.91
CA VAL A 118 3.47 8.91 1.84
C VAL A 118 3.91 9.19 0.42
N ALA A 119 4.58 10.32 0.23
CA ALA A 119 5.26 10.68 -1.01
C ALA A 119 6.76 10.41 -0.91
N ARG A 120 7.42 10.33 -2.05
CA ARG A 120 8.87 10.09 -2.18
C ARG A 120 9.35 10.65 -3.50
N ASP A 121 10.59 11.10 -3.61
CA ASP A 121 11.18 11.53 -4.88
C ASP A 121 10.88 10.54 -6.04
N PRO A 122 10.28 11.00 -7.16
CA PRO A 122 9.91 10.13 -8.28
C PRO A 122 11.10 9.40 -8.90
N ARG A 123 12.32 9.99 -8.84
CA ARG A 123 13.55 9.41 -9.38
C ARG A 123 13.97 8.18 -8.59
N ASP A 124 13.76 8.19 -7.29
CA ASP A 124 14.03 7.04 -6.43
C ASP A 124 12.91 6.01 -6.51
N VAL A 125 11.66 6.48 -6.58
CA VAL A 125 10.46 5.64 -6.71
C VAL A 125 10.61 4.72 -7.92
N VAL A 126 10.93 5.25 -9.10
CA VAL A 126 11.05 4.46 -10.32
C VAL A 126 12.19 3.45 -10.27
N VAL A 127 13.33 3.79 -9.66
CA VAL A 127 14.46 2.85 -9.45
C VAL A 127 14.02 1.70 -8.54
N SER A 128 13.41 2.04 -7.40
CA SER A 128 12.89 1.03 -6.47
C SER A 128 11.80 0.17 -7.12
N PHE A 129 10.96 0.77 -7.97
CA PHE A 129 9.85 0.07 -8.62
C PHE A 129 10.34 -0.84 -9.74
N TYR A 130 11.35 -0.43 -10.51
CA TYR A 130 12.07 -1.27 -11.46
C TYR A 130 12.59 -2.54 -10.77
N HIS A 131 13.35 -2.39 -9.69
CA HIS A 131 13.88 -3.53 -8.95
C HIS A 131 12.76 -4.42 -8.40
N MET A 132 11.71 -3.82 -7.81
CA MET A 132 10.56 -4.59 -7.33
C MET A 132 9.89 -5.40 -8.46
N ASN A 133 9.68 -4.82 -9.64
CA ASN A 133 9.08 -5.52 -10.78
C ASN A 133 9.93 -6.69 -11.29
N ARG A 134 11.26 -6.62 -11.13
CA ARG A 134 12.18 -7.72 -11.46
C ARG A 134 12.20 -8.83 -10.41
N LEU A 135 12.17 -8.46 -9.12
CA LEU A 135 12.19 -9.39 -7.99
C LEU A 135 10.84 -10.10 -7.80
N HIS A 136 9.73 -9.38 -8.01
CA HIS A 136 8.41 -9.89 -7.70
C HIS A 136 7.92 -10.83 -8.80
N ARG A 137 7.81 -12.12 -8.47
CA ARG A 137 7.43 -13.20 -9.41
C ARG A 137 6.09 -12.97 -10.13
N LEU A 138 5.20 -12.15 -9.57
CA LEU A 138 3.91 -11.82 -10.20
C LEU A 138 4.03 -10.75 -11.29
N LEU A 139 5.07 -9.91 -11.25
CA LEU A 139 5.31 -8.84 -12.22
C LEU A 139 6.33 -9.26 -13.26
N GLY A 140 7.40 -9.94 -12.83
CA GLY A 140 8.31 -10.68 -13.71
C GLY A 140 8.95 -9.85 -14.83
N TYR A 141 9.20 -8.56 -14.60
CA TYR A 141 9.76 -7.68 -15.62
C TYR A 141 11.19 -8.12 -15.98
N THR A 142 11.48 -8.24 -17.26
CA THR A 142 12.79 -8.70 -17.77
C THR A 142 13.56 -7.62 -18.55
N GLY A 143 12.97 -6.44 -18.76
CA GLY A 143 13.59 -5.34 -19.48
C GLY A 143 14.64 -4.56 -18.66
N ASP A 144 15.28 -3.60 -19.32
CA ASP A 144 16.27 -2.71 -18.70
C ASP A 144 15.64 -1.49 -17.99
N MET A 145 16.44 -0.80 -17.17
CA MET A 145 15.99 0.38 -16.42
C MET A 145 15.61 1.55 -17.34
N LYS A 146 16.28 1.72 -18.49
CA LYS A 146 16.03 2.82 -19.42
C LYS A 146 14.65 2.69 -20.06
N THR A 147 14.25 1.47 -20.39
CA THR A 147 12.93 1.12 -20.92
C THR A 147 11.86 1.26 -19.84
N PHE A 148 12.14 0.80 -18.62
CA PHE A 148 11.22 0.99 -17.50
C PHE A 148 10.97 2.47 -17.19
N TRP A 149 12.02 3.29 -17.20
CA TRP A 149 11.91 4.75 -17.06
C TRP A 149 11.03 5.37 -18.15
N LYS A 150 11.18 4.95 -19.41
CA LYS A 150 10.31 5.42 -20.51
C LYS A 150 8.84 5.11 -20.23
N PHE A 151 8.52 3.90 -19.79
CA PHE A 151 7.14 3.55 -19.44
C PHE A 151 6.62 4.38 -18.26
N PHE A 152 7.46 4.69 -17.26
CA PHE A 152 7.09 5.54 -16.14
C PHE A 152 6.71 6.96 -16.60
N ILE A 153 7.57 7.63 -17.37
CA ILE A 153 7.29 9.01 -17.85
C ILE A 153 6.16 9.07 -18.88
N GLN A 154 5.87 7.97 -19.56
CA GLN A 154 4.75 7.84 -20.50
C GLN A 154 3.45 7.40 -19.81
N ASN A 155 3.43 7.33 -18.48
CA ASN A 155 2.27 6.87 -17.71
C ASN A 155 1.74 5.49 -18.15
N SER A 156 2.66 4.58 -18.51
CA SER A 156 2.37 3.26 -19.08
C SER A 156 2.74 2.13 -18.11
N ILE A 157 2.81 2.42 -16.81
CA ILE A 157 2.94 1.41 -15.75
C ILE A 157 1.87 1.61 -14.68
N TYR A 158 1.71 0.61 -13.82
CA TYR A 158 0.67 0.63 -12.78
C TYR A 158 0.66 1.91 -11.94
N TRP A 159 -0.55 2.37 -11.59
CA TRP A 159 -0.86 3.55 -10.77
C TRP A 159 -0.34 4.90 -11.28
N THR A 160 0.23 4.97 -12.48
CA THR A 160 0.56 6.25 -13.12
C THR A 160 -0.72 6.92 -13.66
N PRO A 161 -0.74 8.27 -13.81
CA PRO A 161 0.36 9.22 -13.65
C PRO A 161 0.83 9.47 -12.21
N TYR A 162 2.14 9.39 -11.96
CA TYR A 162 2.72 9.56 -10.62
C TYR A 162 2.35 10.91 -9.99
N PHE A 163 2.56 12.01 -10.72
CA PHE A 163 2.32 13.35 -10.16
C PHE A 163 0.85 13.62 -9.90
N GLU A 164 -0.06 13.09 -10.73
CA GLU A 164 -1.50 13.29 -10.49
C GLU A 164 -1.95 12.53 -9.23
N ASN A 165 -1.46 11.30 -9.02
CA ASN A 165 -1.71 10.55 -7.78
C ASN A 165 -1.23 11.34 -6.54
N VAL A 166 -0.02 11.90 -6.58
CA VAL A 166 0.55 12.69 -5.48
C VAL A 166 -0.19 14.02 -5.30
N LYS A 167 -0.55 14.72 -6.38
CA LYS A 167 -1.26 16.02 -6.34
C LYS A 167 -2.63 15.90 -5.68
N GLU A 168 -3.37 14.82 -5.95
CA GLU A 168 -4.67 14.59 -5.30
C GLU A 168 -4.52 14.52 -3.78
N ALA A 169 -3.54 13.76 -3.28
CA ALA A 169 -3.26 13.70 -1.84
C ALA A 169 -2.72 15.02 -1.29
N TRP A 170 -1.87 15.70 -2.06
CA TRP A 170 -1.30 17.01 -1.68
C TRP A 170 -2.37 18.09 -1.54
N ALA A 171 -3.42 18.05 -2.37
CA ALA A 171 -4.56 18.97 -2.27
C ALA A 171 -5.30 18.82 -0.94
N MET A 172 -5.33 17.60 -0.38
CA MET A 172 -5.99 17.29 0.89
C MET A 172 -5.08 17.40 2.11
N ARG A 173 -3.79 17.78 1.95
CA ARG A 173 -2.78 17.73 3.04
C ARG A 173 -3.10 18.55 4.29
N HIS A 174 -3.99 19.53 4.17
CA HIS A 174 -4.42 20.39 5.28
C HIS A 174 -5.72 19.93 5.93
N HIS A 175 -6.35 18.87 5.40
CA HIS A 175 -7.54 18.28 5.98
C HIS A 175 -7.18 17.59 7.31
N THR A 176 -8.00 17.74 8.35
CA THR A 176 -7.71 17.25 9.71
C THR A 176 -7.47 15.74 9.80
N ASN A 177 -8.11 14.97 8.93
CA ASN A 177 -7.95 13.52 8.82
C ASN A 177 -6.90 13.07 7.77
N MET A 178 -6.16 13.99 7.16
CA MET A 178 -5.08 13.68 6.23
C MET A 178 -3.73 14.02 6.85
N LEU A 179 -2.84 13.05 6.91
CA LEU A 179 -1.42 13.25 7.20
C LEU A 179 -0.63 12.98 5.92
N PHE A 180 -0.03 14.02 5.34
CA PHE A 180 0.85 13.91 4.19
C PHE A 180 2.32 13.97 4.66
N ILE A 181 3.11 12.95 4.36
CA ILE A 181 4.52 12.85 4.76
C ILE A 181 5.42 12.45 3.60
N PHE A 182 6.71 12.75 3.71
CA PHE A 182 7.74 12.34 2.77
C PHE A 182 8.59 11.20 3.33
N TYR A 183 8.92 10.23 2.47
CA TYR A 183 9.80 9.12 2.80
C TYR A 183 11.17 9.60 3.28
N GLU A 184 11.69 10.67 2.67
CA GLU A 184 12.98 11.27 2.97
C GLU A 184 13.04 11.74 4.44
N ASP A 185 11.98 12.38 4.92
CA ASP A 185 11.88 12.82 6.32
C ASP A 185 11.84 11.63 7.27
N MET A 186 11.13 10.55 6.91
CA MET A 186 11.07 9.34 7.73
C MET A 186 12.45 8.73 7.94
N VAL A 187 13.21 8.54 6.86
CA VAL A 187 14.52 7.88 6.96
C VAL A 187 15.58 8.75 7.62
N GLN A 188 15.51 10.07 7.47
CA GLN A 188 16.40 10.99 8.19
C GLN A 188 16.26 10.80 9.70
N VAL A 189 15.04 10.76 10.22
CA VAL A 189 14.79 10.57 11.66
C VAL A 189 15.37 9.25 12.18
N PHE A 190 15.28 8.16 11.42
CA PHE A 190 15.85 6.89 11.85
C PHE A 190 17.38 6.85 11.80
N MET A 191 18.01 7.56 10.87
CA MET A 191 19.47 7.59 10.74
C MET A 191 20.16 8.49 11.77
N THR A 192 19.45 9.46 12.37
CA THR A 192 20.02 10.38 13.36
C THR A 192 19.93 9.89 14.81
N HIS A 193 19.26 8.75 15.07
CA HIS A 193 19.14 8.19 16.43
C HIS A 193 20.35 7.34 16.87
N ASP A 194 21.32 7.10 16.00
CA ASP A 194 22.58 6.43 16.35
C ASP A 194 23.62 7.40 17.00
N GLU A 195 23.24 8.66 17.26
CA GLU A 195 24.13 9.70 17.83
C GLU A 195 23.70 10.26 19.22
N ILE A 196 22.76 9.62 19.93
CA ILE A 196 22.37 9.99 21.32
C ILE A 196 22.38 8.75 22.21
#